data_AF-A0A8H5MES1-F1
#
_entry.id   AF-A0A8H5MES1-F1
#
_cell.length_a   1.000
_cell.length_b   1.000
_cell.length_c   1.000
_cell.angle_alpha   90.00
_cell.angle_beta   90.00
_cell.angle_gamma   90.00
#
_symmetry.space_group_name_H-M   'P 1'
#
loop_
_entity.id
_entity.type
_entity.pdbx_description
1 polymer ?
#
loop_
_entity_poly.entity_id
_entity_poly.type
_entity_poly.pdbx_seq_one_letter_code
_entity_poly.pdbx_strand_id
1 'polypeptide(L)'
;MQQRLLLQSALRRCQCAFRKFYSSAVRLKPLVILDKQYPTDEITNVTPAILAKIPMRLHNQANHPLSILKMIIQGHYSDFIHHSSLSPLVTPFKNFDELSFPTDHPGRSVTDSYYINKNLMLRTHTSAHEVEVFGKKEDKWLLTADVYRRDEIDGSHYPVFHQMEGASLFDATAEGMKEVEADNARLESILKQSNIVIDDIPHVSSTNPVQSSHDSVHAELVAKNLKLSLNSLILRLFGSGRSTPLRVRWIEAYFPFTSPSFEVEVFFGGKWLEILGSGVVLQSTLDKAGVQGKIGWAFGLGLERIAMILFSIPDIRLFWSQDERFLSQFNCGIITTFKPYSKFPACFKDISFWTAQDATPLHDNDFCDVVRDVAGDLVEDVKLVKKTAIVPSSSEVTNTRAD
;
A
#
# COMPACT_ATOMS: atom_id res chain seq x y z
N MET A 1 -21.53 -9.56 -28.21
CA MET A 1 -20.02 -9.83 -28.35
C MET A 1 -20.16 -11.38 -28.67
N GLN A 2 -19.48 -11.94 -29.66
CA GLN A 2 -18.98 -13.33 -29.56
C GLN A 2 -17.46 -13.29 -29.49
N GLN A 3 -16.88 -13.99 -28.52
CA GLN A 3 -15.49 -14.47 -28.58
C GLN A 3 -15.55 -15.99 -28.51
N ARG A 4 -14.70 -16.68 -29.27
CA ARG A 4 -14.99 -18.05 -29.71
C ARG A 4 -13.77 -18.96 -29.63
N LEU A 5 -13.76 -19.83 -28.63
CA LEU A 5 -13.01 -21.09 -28.65
C LEU A 5 -13.74 -22.10 -27.75
N LEU A 6 -13.68 -23.38 -28.12
CA LEU A 6 -14.62 -24.42 -27.70
C LEU A 6 -13.89 -25.60 -27.07
N LEU A 7 -14.47 -26.17 -26.01
CA LEU A 7 -14.59 -27.62 -25.86
C LEU A 7 -15.71 -28.00 -24.89
N GLN A 8 -16.28 -29.19 -25.11
CA GLN A 8 -17.56 -29.64 -24.58
C GLN A 8 -17.42 -30.39 -23.25
N SER A 9 -18.48 -30.46 -22.44
CA SER A 9 -18.85 -31.70 -21.74
C SER A 9 -20.31 -31.76 -21.26
N ALA A 10 -20.85 -33.00 -21.24
CA ALA A 10 -21.95 -33.49 -20.41
C ALA A 10 -23.29 -32.71 -20.32
N LEU A 11 -24.22 -33.04 -21.23
CA LEU A 11 -25.65 -32.71 -21.11
C LEU A 11 -26.32 -33.24 -19.82
N ARG A 12 -27.01 -32.36 -19.09
CA ARG A 12 -28.21 -32.72 -18.28
C ARG A 12 -29.31 -31.69 -18.47
N ARG A 13 -30.52 -32.15 -18.83
CA ARG A 13 -31.69 -31.30 -19.03
C ARG A 13 -32.29 -30.90 -17.68
N CYS A 14 -32.33 -29.59 -17.38
CA CYS A 14 -33.28 -29.02 -16.41
C CYS A 14 -34.38 -28.26 -17.16
N GLN A 15 -35.62 -28.37 -16.68
CA GLN A 15 -36.77 -27.68 -17.28
C GLN A 15 -36.79 -26.21 -16.85
N CYS A 16 -37.00 -25.30 -17.80
CA CYS A 16 -36.99 -23.87 -17.53
C CYS A 16 -38.33 -23.40 -16.95
N ALA A 17 -38.34 -23.01 -15.68
CA ALA A 17 -39.49 -22.40 -15.01
C ALA A 17 -39.32 -20.87 -14.95
N PHE A 18 -40.07 -20.14 -15.78
CA PHE A 18 -40.08 -18.67 -15.80
C PHE A 18 -40.62 -18.09 -14.49
N ARG A 19 -39.73 -17.79 -13.53
CA ARG A 19 -40.05 -16.92 -12.38
C ARG A 19 -39.93 -15.46 -12.80
N LYS A 20 -41.07 -14.75 -12.84
CA LYS A 20 -41.09 -13.29 -12.84
C LYS A 20 -40.54 -12.80 -11.49
N PHE A 21 -39.35 -12.24 -11.47
CA PHE A 21 -38.86 -11.51 -10.30
C PHE A 21 -39.55 -10.15 -10.24
N TYR A 22 -40.44 -9.98 -9.26
CA TYR A 22 -40.88 -8.64 -8.85
C TYR A 22 -39.71 -7.92 -8.19
N SER A 23 -39.62 -6.60 -8.38
CA SER A 23 -38.59 -5.77 -7.76
C SER A 23 -38.83 -5.62 -6.25
N SER A 24 -38.37 -6.61 -5.48
CA SER A 24 -38.01 -6.40 -4.08
C SER A 24 -36.64 -5.74 -4.07
N ALA A 25 -36.54 -4.51 -3.53
CA ALA A 25 -35.25 -3.86 -3.32
C ALA A 25 -34.29 -4.82 -2.59
N VAL A 26 -33.10 -5.03 -3.16
CA VAL A 26 -32.12 -5.97 -2.60
C VAL A 26 -31.68 -5.45 -1.24
N ARG A 27 -32.15 -6.10 -0.17
CA ARG A 27 -31.62 -5.85 1.17
C ARG A 27 -30.17 -6.28 1.20
N LEU A 28 -29.27 -5.31 1.05
CA LEU A 28 -27.86 -5.47 1.32
C LEU A 28 -27.70 -6.01 2.74
N LYS A 29 -26.87 -7.04 2.90
CA LYS A 29 -26.64 -7.67 4.19
C LYS A 29 -25.55 -6.89 4.93
N PRO A 30 -25.66 -6.65 6.24
CA PRO A 30 -24.55 -6.10 7.02
C PRO A 30 -23.29 -6.96 6.88
N LEU A 31 -22.12 -6.34 6.78
CA LEU A 31 -20.84 -7.05 6.86
C LEU A 31 -20.50 -7.34 8.32
N VAL A 32 -19.87 -8.49 8.58
CA VAL A 32 -19.30 -8.82 9.90
C VAL A 32 -17.79 -8.66 9.81
N ILE A 33 -17.23 -7.77 10.63
CA ILE A 33 -15.78 -7.47 10.64
C ILE A 33 -15.33 -7.38 12.10
N LEU A 34 -14.40 -8.26 12.50
CA LEU A 34 -13.91 -8.38 13.89
C LEU A 34 -15.08 -8.43 14.90
N ASP A 35 -15.97 -9.39 14.68
CA ASP A 35 -17.18 -9.71 15.47
C ASP A 35 -18.21 -8.56 15.63
N LYS A 36 -18.09 -7.50 14.84
CA LYS A 36 -19.04 -6.38 14.79
C LYS A 36 -19.77 -6.33 13.46
N GLN A 37 -21.05 -5.97 13.49
CA GLN A 37 -21.86 -5.76 12.28
C GLN A 37 -21.76 -4.30 11.81
N TYR A 38 -21.61 -4.10 10.51
CA TYR A 38 -21.60 -2.78 9.86
C TYR A 38 -22.64 -2.73 8.76
N PRO A 39 -23.45 -1.65 8.66
CA PRO A 39 -24.42 -1.50 7.59
C PRO A 39 -23.72 -1.36 6.24
N THR A 40 -24.42 -1.76 5.19
CA THR A 40 -23.99 -1.72 3.79
C THR A 40 -24.92 -0.84 2.98
N ASP A 41 -24.38 -0.21 1.93
CA ASP A 41 -25.07 0.78 1.10
C ASP A 41 -24.64 0.70 -0.37
N GLU A 42 -25.10 1.64 -1.18
CA GLU A 42 -24.86 1.73 -2.62
C GLU A 42 -23.38 1.73 -3.06
N ILE A 43 -22.41 1.98 -2.16
CA ILE A 43 -20.97 1.94 -2.50
C ILE A 43 -20.20 0.76 -1.90
N THR A 44 -20.87 -0.15 -1.17
CA THR A 44 -20.20 -1.32 -0.57
C THR A 44 -19.58 -2.21 -1.64
N ASN A 45 -18.24 -2.35 -1.63
CA ASN A 45 -17.48 -3.13 -2.62
C ASN A 45 -16.51 -4.16 -1.99
N VAL A 46 -16.43 -4.27 -0.67
CA VAL A 46 -15.51 -5.22 0.00
C VAL A 46 -16.00 -6.66 -0.12
N THR A 47 -15.13 -7.54 -0.62
CA THR A 47 -15.46 -8.95 -0.89
C THR A 47 -15.15 -9.89 0.29
N PRO A 48 -15.73 -11.10 0.34
CA PRO A 48 -15.39 -12.12 1.32
C PRO A 48 -13.89 -12.48 1.36
N ALA A 49 -13.19 -12.51 0.22
CA ALA A 49 -11.74 -12.75 0.20
C ALA A 49 -10.96 -11.67 0.95
N ILE A 50 -11.35 -10.39 0.81
CA ILE A 50 -10.72 -9.28 1.54
C ILE A 50 -11.04 -9.33 3.03
N LEU A 51 -12.30 -9.60 3.39
CA LEU A 51 -12.71 -9.74 4.80
C LEU A 51 -11.95 -10.85 5.53
N ALA A 52 -11.62 -11.95 4.84
CA ALA A 52 -10.85 -13.05 5.40
C ALA A 52 -9.37 -12.70 5.71
N LYS A 53 -8.81 -11.66 5.09
CA LYS A 53 -7.41 -11.22 5.29
C LYS A 53 -7.26 -10.28 6.49
N ILE A 54 -8.31 -9.53 6.86
CA ILE A 54 -8.35 -8.59 8.00
C ILE A 54 -7.84 -9.16 9.34
N PRO A 55 -8.25 -10.35 9.81
CA PRO A 55 -7.76 -10.90 11.07
C PRO A 55 -6.31 -11.41 11.03
N MET A 56 -5.69 -11.56 9.85
CA MET A 56 -4.40 -12.26 9.70
C MET A 56 -3.23 -11.48 10.30
N ARG A 57 -3.19 -10.15 10.11
CA ARG A 57 -2.17 -9.23 10.66
C ARG A 57 -0.73 -9.77 10.55
N LEU A 58 -0.29 -10.13 9.33
CA LEU A 58 1.00 -10.81 9.07
C LEU A 58 2.21 -10.09 9.70
N HIS A 59 2.18 -8.76 9.72
CA HIS A 59 3.17 -7.90 10.36
C HIS A 59 3.38 -8.15 11.87
N ASN A 60 2.47 -8.88 12.54
CA ASN A 60 2.56 -9.27 13.96
C ASN A 60 2.72 -10.78 14.17
N GLN A 61 2.80 -11.59 13.11
CA GLN A 61 3.04 -13.04 13.23
C GLN A 61 4.53 -13.33 13.46
N ALA A 62 4.84 -14.14 14.47
CA ALA A 62 6.22 -14.52 14.79
C ALA A 62 6.89 -15.23 13.60
N ASN A 63 8.19 -14.97 13.40
CA ASN A 63 9.00 -15.44 12.26
C ASN A 63 8.52 -15.03 10.85
N HIS A 64 7.36 -14.40 10.68
CA HIS A 64 6.91 -13.94 9.36
C HIS A 64 7.87 -12.85 8.82
N PRO A 65 8.28 -12.87 7.53
CA PRO A 65 9.24 -11.90 6.97
C PRO A 65 8.89 -10.43 7.24
N LEU A 66 7.60 -10.08 7.17
CA LEU A 66 7.12 -8.71 7.45
C LEU A 66 7.26 -8.33 8.93
N SER A 67 7.07 -9.28 9.87
CA SER A 67 7.32 -9.03 11.29
C SER A 67 8.81 -9.00 11.61
N ILE A 68 9.65 -9.78 10.91
CA ILE A 68 11.12 -9.69 11.04
C ILE A 68 11.59 -8.32 10.57
N LEU A 69 11.15 -7.86 9.40
CA LEU A 69 11.47 -6.54 8.87
C LEU A 69 10.99 -5.42 9.81
N LYS A 70 9.74 -5.50 10.29
CA LYS A 70 9.20 -4.58 11.31
C LYS A 70 10.13 -4.49 12.52
N MET A 71 10.55 -5.62 13.08
CA MET A 71 11.44 -5.66 14.25
C MET A 71 12.84 -5.09 13.97
N ILE A 72 13.36 -5.23 12.75
CA ILE A 72 14.66 -4.64 12.37
C ILE A 72 14.57 -3.11 12.27
N ILE A 73 13.46 -2.56 11.76
CA ILE A 73 13.23 -1.11 11.68
C ILE A 73 12.95 -0.53 13.09
N GLN A 74 12.12 -1.21 13.89
CA GLN A 74 11.88 -0.88 15.31
C GLN A 74 13.17 -0.95 16.15
N GLY A 75 14.09 -1.86 15.82
CA GLY A 75 15.43 -1.94 16.44
C GLY A 75 16.43 -0.89 15.94
N HIS A 76 16.10 -0.16 14.87
CA HIS A 76 16.88 0.99 14.38
C HIS A 76 16.40 2.30 15.03
N TYR A 77 15.09 2.49 15.11
CA TYR A 77 14.42 3.59 15.80
C TYR A 77 14.03 3.21 17.24
N SER A 78 15.00 2.79 18.05
CA SER A 78 14.75 2.22 19.38
C SER A 78 14.22 3.22 20.42
N ASP A 79 14.22 4.51 20.11
CA ASP A 79 13.63 5.61 20.90
C ASP A 79 12.21 6.01 20.44
N PHE A 80 11.63 5.36 19.42
CA PHE A 80 10.31 5.68 18.88
C PHE A 80 9.21 4.83 19.54
N ILE A 81 8.02 5.40 19.75
CA ILE A 81 6.87 4.68 20.29
C ILE A 81 6.22 3.82 19.19
N HIS A 82 5.87 2.56 19.50
CA HIS A 82 5.44 1.57 18.52
C HIS A 82 3.92 1.30 18.53
N HIS A 83 3.23 1.65 17.45
CA HIS A 83 1.80 1.34 17.23
C HIS A 83 1.64 0.19 16.23
N SER A 84 0.81 -0.81 16.55
CA SER A 84 0.44 -1.90 15.61
C SER A 84 -0.95 -2.50 15.86
N SER A 85 -1.80 -1.78 16.59
CA SER A 85 -3.11 -2.24 17.07
C SER A 85 -4.30 -1.49 16.48
N LEU A 86 -4.08 -0.39 15.74
CA LEU A 86 -5.14 0.48 15.24
C LEU A 86 -6.04 -0.21 14.19
N SER A 87 -7.31 0.16 14.22
CA SER A 87 -8.37 -0.38 13.35
C SER A 87 -8.06 -0.15 11.86
N PRO A 88 -8.14 -1.18 10.99
CA PRO A 88 -8.09 -0.97 9.54
C PRO A 88 -9.33 -0.26 9.00
N LEU A 89 -10.43 -0.25 9.76
CA LEU A 89 -11.64 0.51 9.46
C LEU A 89 -11.43 1.97 9.88
N VAL A 90 -11.50 2.89 8.92
CA VAL A 90 -11.38 4.34 9.07
C VAL A 90 -12.53 5.05 8.34
N THR A 91 -12.81 6.30 8.68
CA THR A 91 -13.70 7.13 7.87
C THR A 91 -12.93 7.64 6.63
N PRO A 92 -13.62 7.96 5.51
CA PRO A 92 -12.98 8.62 4.37
C PRO A 92 -12.34 9.96 4.76
N PHE A 93 -12.93 10.66 5.74
CA PHE A 93 -12.36 11.87 6.33
C PHE A 93 -10.96 11.63 6.93
N LYS A 94 -10.77 10.55 7.72
CA LYS A 94 -9.45 10.17 8.24
C LYS A 94 -8.46 9.78 7.14
N ASN A 95 -8.92 9.03 6.14
CA ASN A 95 -8.04 8.55 5.09
C ASN A 95 -7.60 9.66 4.12
N PHE A 96 -8.36 10.74 3.97
CA PHE A 96 -8.12 11.73 2.91
C PHE A 96 -8.18 13.19 3.39
N ASP A 97 -9.26 13.61 4.06
CA ASP A 97 -9.51 15.02 4.39
C ASP A 97 -8.66 15.53 5.56
N GLU A 98 -8.38 14.68 6.55
CA GLU A 98 -7.39 14.94 7.61
C GLU A 98 -5.98 15.16 7.02
N LEU A 99 -5.70 14.52 5.89
CA LEU A 99 -4.43 14.60 5.14
C LEU A 99 -4.52 15.54 3.92
N SER A 100 -5.54 16.39 3.84
CA SER A 100 -5.70 17.45 2.83
C SER A 100 -5.73 16.97 1.37
N PHE A 101 -6.05 15.70 1.10
CA PHE A 101 -6.22 15.17 -0.25
C PHE A 101 -7.37 15.90 -0.99
N PRO A 102 -7.21 16.27 -2.27
CA PRO A 102 -8.29 16.84 -3.08
C PRO A 102 -9.56 15.98 -3.10
N THR A 103 -10.73 16.58 -3.22
CA THR A 103 -12.04 15.88 -3.21
C THR A 103 -12.25 14.99 -4.45
N ASP A 104 -11.55 15.29 -5.53
CA ASP A 104 -11.50 14.59 -6.81
C ASP A 104 -10.28 13.65 -6.95
N HIS A 105 -9.46 13.51 -5.90
CA HIS A 105 -8.28 12.65 -5.93
C HIS A 105 -8.64 11.19 -6.24
N PRO A 106 -8.01 10.52 -7.23
CA PRO A 106 -8.45 9.24 -7.77
C PRO A 106 -8.55 8.14 -6.71
N GLY A 107 -7.64 8.11 -5.74
CA GLY A 107 -7.68 7.15 -4.62
C GLY A 107 -8.96 7.17 -3.77
N ARG A 108 -9.77 8.25 -3.83
CA ARG A 108 -11.11 8.29 -3.20
C ARG A 108 -12.14 7.43 -3.94
N SER A 109 -11.90 7.05 -5.19
CA SER A 109 -12.87 6.34 -6.00
C SER A 109 -13.16 4.91 -5.49
N VAL A 110 -14.39 4.46 -5.70
CA VAL A 110 -14.81 3.06 -5.46
C VAL A 110 -14.13 2.06 -6.39
N THR A 111 -13.44 2.52 -7.43
CA THR A 111 -12.61 1.69 -8.32
C THR A 111 -11.27 1.29 -7.69
N ASP A 112 -10.79 2.04 -6.70
CA ASP A 112 -9.42 1.98 -6.16
C ASP A 112 -9.39 1.77 -4.62
N SER A 113 -10.47 2.17 -3.92
CA SER A 113 -10.65 2.03 -2.48
C SER A 113 -11.72 1.00 -2.10
N TYR A 114 -11.50 0.28 -0.99
CA TYR A 114 -12.46 -0.67 -0.41
C TYR A 114 -13.37 0.00 0.64
N TYR A 115 -14.64 0.20 0.29
CA TYR A 115 -15.67 0.82 1.12
C TYR A 115 -16.60 -0.21 1.76
N ILE A 116 -16.76 -0.11 3.08
CA ILE A 116 -17.81 -0.83 3.84
C ILE A 116 -19.16 -0.17 3.56
N ASN A 117 -19.18 1.16 3.59
CA ASN A 117 -20.29 2.05 3.25
C ASN A 117 -19.74 3.48 3.07
N LYS A 118 -20.55 4.47 2.69
CA LYS A 118 -20.12 5.86 2.46
C LYS A 118 -19.48 6.59 3.66
N ASN A 119 -19.62 6.06 4.87
CA ASN A 119 -19.02 6.63 6.07
C ASN A 119 -17.78 5.86 6.56
N LEU A 120 -17.48 4.69 5.99
CA LEU A 120 -16.48 3.75 6.53
C LEU A 120 -15.81 2.92 5.43
N MET A 121 -14.47 2.92 5.42
CA MET A 121 -13.64 2.21 4.46
C MET A 121 -12.51 1.45 5.15
N LEU A 122 -11.86 0.56 4.41
CA LEU A 122 -10.56 0.01 4.80
C LEU A 122 -9.47 1.01 4.38
N ARG A 123 -8.53 1.31 5.28
CA ARG A 123 -7.48 2.32 5.05
C ARG A 123 -6.58 1.96 3.87
N THR A 124 -6.29 2.93 3.00
CA THR A 124 -5.42 2.72 1.82
C THR A 124 -3.94 3.02 2.07
N HIS A 125 -3.62 3.64 3.20
CA HIS A 125 -2.26 3.87 3.68
C HIS A 125 -2.23 4.03 5.21
N THR A 126 -1.07 3.84 5.83
CA THR A 126 -0.88 3.97 7.29
C THR A 126 -0.96 5.42 7.79
N SER A 127 -0.67 6.41 6.93
CA SER A 127 -0.80 7.85 7.22
C SER A 127 -2.23 8.26 7.59
N ALA A 128 -3.25 7.45 7.28
CA ALA A 128 -4.65 7.64 7.71
C ALA A 128 -4.86 7.63 9.25
N HIS A 129 -3.78 7.47 10.03
CA HIS A 129 -3.75 7.63 11.47
C HIS A 129 -2.76 8.72 11.96
N GLU A 130 -2.11 9.52 11.09
CA GLU A 130 -1.16 10.57 11.51
C GLU A 130 -1.78 11.53 12.54
N VAL A 131 -2.91 12.14 12.22
CA VAL A 131 -3.62 13.08 13.11
C VAL A 131 -4.05 12.39 14.42
N GLU A 132 -4.40 11.11 14.36
CA GLU A 132 -4.75 10.29 15.53
C GLU A 132 -3.54 9.98 16.43
N VAL A 133 -2.34 9.82 15.87
CA VAL A 133 -1.12 9.54 16.65
C VAL A 133 -0.45 10.83 17.13
N PHE A 134 -0.30 11.85 16.29
CA PHE A 134 0.15 13.19 16.71
C PHE A 134 -0.77 13.78 17.80
N GLY A 135 -2.07 13.48 17.76
CA GLY A 135 -3.03 13.85 18.80
C GLY A 135 -2.70 13.32 20.21
N LYS A 136 -1.94 12.21 20.31
CA LYS A 136 -1.47 11.62 21.58
C LYS A 136 -0.32 12.39 22.24
N LYS A 137 0.24 13.38 21.54
CA LYS A 137 1.43 14.16 21.95
C LYS A 137 2.70 13.31 22.06
N GLU A 138 2.82 12.35 21.15
CA GLU A 138 4.01 11.54 20.95
C GLU A 138 4.87 12.19 19.85
N ASP A 139 6.05 12.70 20.20
CA ASP A 139 6.93 13.39 19.24
C ASP A 139 7.67 12.43 18.29
N LYS A 140 7.88 11.17 18.69
CA LYS A 140 8.59 10.14 17.91
C LYS A 140 7.85 8.83 17.92
N TRP A 141 7.41 8.35 16.77
CA TRP A 141 6.61 7.13 16.68
C TRP A 141 6.75 6.38 15.35
N LEU A 142 6.58 5.07 15.39
CA LEU A 142 6.38 4.19 14.24
C LEU A 142 4.99 3.57 14.32
N LEU A 143 4.30 3.47 13.19
CA LEU A 143 3.01 2.78 13.07
C LEU A 143 3.10 1.72 11.99
N THR A 144 2.92 0.44 12.35
CA THR A 144 2.90 -0.68 11.39
C THR A 144 1.49 -1.22 11.24
N ALA A 145 0.98 -1.33 10.02
CA ALA A 145 -0.36 -1.84 9.79
C ALA A 145 -0.58 -2.44 8.39
N ASP A 146 -1.60 -3.30 8.31
CA ASP A 146 -2.23 -3.78 7.07
C ASP A 146 -3.03 -2.65 6.39
N VAL A 147 -2.88 -2.49 5.07
CA VAL A 147 -3.50 -1.47 4.23
C VAL A 147 -4.10 -2.11 2.97
N TYR A 148 -5.14 -1.49 2.40
CA TYR A 148 -6.05 -2.13 1.46
C TYR A 148 -6.27 -1.28 0.22
N ARG A 149 -6.10 -1.85 -0.98
CA ARG A 149 -6.32 -1.15 -2.26
C ARG A 149 -6.95 -2.08 -3.30
N ARG A 150 -7.83 -1.56 -4.15
CA ARG A 150 -8.30 -2.26 -5.35
C ARG A 150 -7.28 -2.00 -6.44
N ASP A 151 -6.62 -3.05 -6.89
CA ASP A 151 -5.42 -2.96 -7.73
C ASP A 151 -5.37 -4.14 -8.73
N GLU A 152 -4.39 -4.14 -9.64
CA GLU A 152 -4.14 -5.23 -10.60
C GLU A 152 -3.69 -6.54 -9.91
N ILE A 153 -3.58 -7.64 -10.67
CA ILE A 153 -3.09 -8.94 -10.19
C ILE A 153 -1.81 -9.28 -10.94
N ASP A 154 -0.68 -9.17 -10.25
CA ASP A 154 0.64 -9.63 -10.71
C ASP A 154 1.50 -10.08 -9.50
N GLY A 155 2.77 -10.40 -9.73
CA GLY A 155 3.71 -10.84 -8.68
C GLY A 155 4.14 -9.76 -7.66
N SER A 156 3.69 -8.51 -7.81
CA SER A 156 4.01 -7.33 -6.99
C SER A 156 2.78 -6.62 -6.40
N HIS A 157 1.60 -6.73 -7.03
CA HIS A 157 0.36 -6.10 -6.58
C HIS A 157 -0.55 -7.11 -5.87
N TYR A 158 -0.99 -6.76 -4.65
CA TYR A 158 -1.90 -7.57 -3.85
C TYR A 158 -2.87 -6.66 -3.10
N PRO A 159 -4.17 -7.00 -2.99
CA PRO A 159 -5.19 -6.06 -2.50
C PRO A 159 -5.09 -5.74 -1.01
N VAL A 160 -4.25 -6.49 -0.28
CA VAL A 160 -3.88 -6.23 1.11
C VAL A 160 -2.36 -6.33 1.22
N PHE A 161 -1.71 -5.26 1.64
CA PHE A 161 -0.27 -5.24 1.91
C PHE A 161 -0.01 -4.50 3.21
N HIS A 162 1.24 -4.29 3.59
CA HIS A 162 1.62 -3.71 4.86
C HIS A 162 2.53 -2.51 4.66
N GLN A 163 2.26 -1.47 5.44
CA GLN A 163 3.13 -0.31 5.54
C GLN A 163 3.66 -0.15 6.97
N MET A 164 4.80 0.53 7.07
CA MET A 164 5.22 1.19 8.28
C MET A 164 5.31 2.68 8.01
N GLU A 165 4.51 3.45 8.73
CA GLU A 165 4.70 4.89 8.89
C GLU A 165 5.74 5.16 9.99
N GLY A 166 6.45 6.26 9.90
CA GLY A 166 7.28 6.78 10.98
C GLY A 166 7.41 8.29 10.93
N ALA A 167 7.36 8.95 12.09
CA ALA A 167 7.47 10.41 12.17
C ALA A 167 8.31 10.87 13.36
N SER A 168 8.93 12.05 13.21
CA SER A 168 9.67 12.75 14.27
C SER A 168 9.33 14.24 14.25
N LEU A 169 8.87 14.75 15.38
CA LEU A 169 8.60 16.16 15.65
C LEU A 169 9.71 16.78 16.49
N PHE A 170 9.92 18.07 16.29
CA PHE A 170 10.91 18.91 16.96
C PHE A 170 10.25 20.23 17.35
N ASP A 171 10.71 20.88 18.42
CA ASP A 171 10.24 22.22 18.76
C ASP A 171 10.67 23.21 17.67
N ALA A 172 9.74 24.01 17.17
CA ALA A 172 9.97 25.01 16.12
C ALA A 172 10.67 26.28 16.67
N THR A 173 11.65 26.09 17.55
CA THR A 173 12.41 27.12 18.28
C THR A 173 13.88 27.05 17.90
N ALA A 174 14.63 28.13 18.16
CA ALA A 174 16.09 28.13 17.95
C ALA A 174 16.80 27.07 18.82
N GLU A 175 16.22 26.71 19.97
CA GLU A 175 16.70 25.64 20.85
C GLU A 175 16.43 24.26 20.24
N GLY A 176 15.22 23.98 19.78
CA GLY A 176 14.87 22.71 19.13
C GLY A 176 15.67 22.46 17.85
N MET A 177 15.93 23.50 17.05
CA MET A 177 16.75 23.38 15.85
C MET A 177 18.22 23.03 16.14
N LYS A 178 18.78 23.41 17.30
CA LYS A 178 20.15 22.98 17.69
C LYS A 178 20.23 21.47 17.93
N GLU A 179 19.15 20.85 18.40
CA GLU A 179 19.07 19.40 18.54
C GLU A 179 19.03 18.72 17.17
N VAL A 180 18.26 19.28 16.22
CA VAL A 180 18.22 18.84 14.81
C VAL A 180 19.59 18.98 14.14
N GLU A 181 20.30 20.09 14.36
CA GLU A 181 21.68 20.31 13.86
C GLU A 181 22.68 19.30 14.45
N ALA A 182 22.61 19.04 15.75
CA ALA A 182 23.49 18.08 16.42
C ALA A 182 23.24 16.64 15.92
N ASP A 183 21.98 16.26 15.72
CA ASP A 183 21.64 14.95 15.16
C ASP A 183 22.03 14.82 13.68
N ASN A 184 21.85 15.89 12.90
CA ASN A 184 22.32 15.98 11.51
C ASN A 184 23.84 15.77 11.44
N ALA A 185 24.62 16.44 12.28
CA ALA A 185 26.08 16.27 12.33
C ALA A 185 26.49 14.83 12.73
N ARG A 186 25.76 14.22 13.68
CA ARG A 186 25.95 12.82 14.11
C ARG A 186 25.70 11.85 12.95
N LEU A 187 24.57 11.97 12.27
CA LEU A 187 24.17 11.09 11.16
C LEU A 187 25.07 11.28 9.93
N GLU A 188 25.44 12.53 9.59
CA GLU A 188 26.43 12.81 8.54
C GLU A 188 27.76 12.12 8.82
N SER A 189 28.26 12.17 10.07
CA SER A 189 29.52 11.55 10.47
C SER A 189 29.50 10.04 10.25
N ILE A 190 28.39 9.37 10.58
CA ILE A 190 28.20 7.93 10.36
C ILE A 190 28.13 7.61 8.86
N LEU A 191 27.33 8.35 8.09
CA LEU A 191 27.12 8.09 6.66
C LEU A 191 28.39 8.33 5.83
N LYS A 192 29.18 9.37 6.14
CA LYS A 192 30.48 9.66 5.49
C LYS A 192 31.54 8.57 5.72
N GLN A 193 31.40 7.78 6.78
CA GLN A 193 32.29 6.65 7.10
C GLN A 193 31.75 5.30 6.57
N SER A 194 30.57 5.29 5.95
CA SER A 194 29.86 4.08 5.55
C SER A 194 30.03 3.78 4.05
N ASN A 195 29.86 2.50 3.67
CA ASN A 195 29.96 2.05 2.26
C ASN A 195 28.68 2.38 1.46
N ILE A 196 28.34 3.67 1.39
CA ILE A 196 27.12 4.20 0.78
C ILE A 196 27.45 5.39 -0.14
N VAL A 197 26.77 5.47 -1.28
CA VAL A 197 26.76 6.60 -2.20
C VAL A 197 25.34 7.10 -2.29
N ILE A 198 25.14 8.35 -1.88
CA ILE A 198 23.84 9.03 -1.86
C ILE A 198 23.85 10.05 -2.99
N ASP A 199 22.97 9.85 -3.96
CA ASP A 199 22.69 10.78 -5.05
C ASP A 199 21.51 11.65 -4.60
N ASP A 200 21.81 12.84 -4.07
CA ASP A 200 20.81 13.72 -3.45
C ASP A 200 20.57 14.99 -4.26
N ILE A 201 19.29 15.32 -4.39
CA ILE A 201 18.79 16.55 -4.97
C ILE A 201 18.63 17.63 -3.88
N PRO A 202 18.62 18.93 -4.23
CA PRO A 202 18.40 20.01 -3.26
C PRO A 202 17.21 19.74 -2.33
N HIS A 203 17.35 20.06 -1.04
CA HIS A 203 16.29 19.83 -0.06
C HIS A 203 15.03 20.67 -0.31
N VAL A 204 15.16 21.75 -1.09
CA VAL A 204 14.07 22.68 -1.46
C VAL A 204 14.32 23.11 -2.91
N SER A 205 13.24 23.22 -3.69
CA SER A 205 13.28 23.74 -5.07
C SER A 205 12.01 24.54 -5.40
N SER A 206 11.92 25.11 -6.61
CA SER A 206 10.70 25.77 -7.08
C SER A 206 9.56 24.79 -7.39
N THR A 207 9.86 23.51 -7.60
CA THR A 207 8.89 22.42 -7.79
C THR A 207 8.57 21.69 -6.49
N ASN A 208 9.46 21.75 -5.50
CA ASN A 208 9.29 21.15 -4.17
C ASN A 208 9.66 22.16 -3.05
N PRO A 209 8.78 23.14 -2.77
CA PRO A 209 9.09 24.25 -1.87
C PRO A 209 8.90 23.91 -0.39
N VAL A 210 9.40 24.80 0.48
CA VAL A 210 8.97 24.86 1.89
C VAL A 210 7.57 25.46 2.01
N GLN A 211 6.88 25.14 3.11
CA GLN A 211 5.55 25.67 3.40
C GLN A 211 5.64 27.15 3.79
N SER A 212 4.68 27.96 3.33
CA SER A 212 4.59 29.39 3.68
C SER A 212 4.28 29.66 5.16
N SER A 213 3.89 28.63 5.91
CA SER A 213 3.69 28.65 7.37
C SER A 213 4.93 28.26 8.18
N HIS A 214 6.03 27.85 7.53
CA HIS A 214 7.28 27.44 8.19
C HIS A 214 8.38 28.47 7.98
N ASP A 215 9.27 28.57 8.96
CA ASP A 215 10.57 29.19 8.73
C ASP A 215 11.37 28.30 7.76
N SER A 216 11.98 28.91 6.74
CA SER A 216 12.67 28.16 5.68
C SER A 216 13.93 27.44 6.18
N VAL A 217 14.65 28.03 7.14
CA VAL A 217 15.86 27.41 7.71
C VAL A 217 15.46 26.22 8.59
N HIS A 218 14.39 26.36 9.39
CA HIS A 218 13.84 25.26 10.18
C HIS A 218 13.38 24.11 9.28
N ALA A 219 12.64 24.41 8.20
CA ALA A 219 12.16 23.41 7.25
C ALA A 219 13.32 22.70 6.50
N GLU A 220 14.37 23.44 6.10
CA GLU A 220 15.58 22.85 5.49
C GLU A 220 16.33 21.92 6.46
N LEU A 221 16.49 22.32 7.74
CA LEU A 221 17.13 21.50 8.76
C LEU A 221 16.36 20.20 9.04
N VAL A 222 15.03 20.26 9.08
CA VAL A 222 14.14 19.10 9.30
C VAL A 222 14.09 18.19 8.05
N ALA A 223 14.02 18.76 6.84
CA ALA A 223 14.11 18.00 5.59
C ALA A 223 15.47 17.29 5.47
N LYS A 224 16.56 17.94 5.88
CA LYS A 224 17.89 17.33 5.96
C LYS A 224 17.94 16.20 6.99
N ASN A 225 17.30 16.36 8.17
CA ASN A 225 17.23 15.31 9.18
C ASN A 225 16.46 14.08 8.71
N LEU A 226 15.33 14.28 8.02
CA LEU A 226 14.57 13.21 7.36
C LEU A 226 15.48 12.40 6.42
N LYS A 227 16.20 13.09 5.52
CA LYS A 227 17.09 12.42 4.56
C LYS A 227 18.20 11.64 5.28
N LEU A 228 18.86 12.23 6.27
CA LEU A 228 19.94 11.59 7.03
C LEU A 228 19.45 10.39 7.85
N SER A 229 18.30 10.51 8.51
CA SER A 229 17.61 9.45 9.25
C SER A 229 17.35 8.25 8.34
N LEU A 230 16.65 8.47 7.22
CA LEU A 230 16.28 7.41 6.29
C LEU A 230 17.47 6.81 5.53
N ASN A 231 18.48 7.60 5.16
CA ASN A 231 19.73 7.06 4.62
C ASN A 231 20.41 6.10 5.63
N SER A 232 20.32 6.38 6.93
CA SER A 232 20.87 5.49 7.97
C SER A 232 20.04 4.21 8.18
N LEU A 233 18.71 4.28 8.02
CA LEU A 233 17.84 3.10 7.98
C LEU A 233 18.14 2.23 6.74
N ILE A 234 18.28 2.85 5.58
CA ILE A 234 18.57 2.18 4.32
C ILE A 234 19.95 1.51 4.36
N LEU A 235 20.95 2.15 4.97
CA LEU A 235 22.24 1.53 5.29
C LEU A 235 22.07 0.32 6.22
N ARG A 236 21.25 0.42 7.27
CA ARG A 236 20.98 -0.67 8.23
C ARG A 236 20.27 -1.86 7.59
N LEU A 237 19.39 -1.65 6.61
CA LEU A 237 18.65 -2.69 5.91
C LEU A 237 19.46 -3.34 4.77
N PHE A 238 20.10 -2.54 3.93
CA PHE A 238 20.69 -2.99 2.66
C PHE A 238 22.23 -2.98 2.62
N GLY A 239 22.91 -2.37 3.60
CA GLY A 239 24.37 -2.15 3.56
C GLY A 239 25.22 -3.38 3.91
N SER A 240 24.68 -4.33 4.69
CA SER A 240 25.43 -5.51 5.14
C SER A 240 25.81 -6.45 3.99
N GLY A 241 27.02 -7.02 4.05
CA GLY A 241 27.49 -8.05 3.12
C GLY A 241 27.85 -7.58 1.70
N ARG A 242 27.79 -6.27 1.41
CA ARG A 242 28.09 -5.74 0.07
C ARG A 242 29.59 -5.54 -0.15
N SER A 243 30.09 -5.95 -1.32
CA SER A 243 31.42 -5.60 -1.83
C SER A 243 31.46 -4.24 -2.54
N THR A 244 30.35 -3.83 -3.17
CA THR A 244 30.20 -2.52 -3.82
C THR A 244 29.33 -1.58 -2.96
N PRO A 245 29.52 -0.25 -3.04
CA PRO A 245 28.71 0.68 -2.29
C PRO A 245 27.21 0.46 -2.46
N LEU A 246 26.47 0.65 -1.38
CA LEU A 246 25.02 0.82 -1.44
C LEU A 246 24.74 2.14 -2.16
N ARG A 247 23.97 2.12 -3.26
CA ARG A 247 23.59 3.35 -3.96
C ARG A 247 22.14 3.68 -3.63
N VAL A 248 21.91 4.90 -3.17
CA VAL A 248 20.61 5.47 -2.85
C VAL A 248 20.43 6.73 -3.67
N ARG A 249 19.22 7.00 -4.16
CA ARG A 249 18.89 8.31 -4.75
C ARG A 249 17.58 8.85 -4.22
N TRP A 250 17.52 10.17 -4.11
CA TRP A 250 16.35 10.92 -3.68
C TRP A 250 15.67 11.55 -4.90
N ILE A 251 14.34 11.51 -4.93
CA ILE A 251 13.51 12.01 -6.05
C ILE A 251 12.48 13.00 -5.49
N GLU A 252 12.24 14.10 -6.21
CA GLU A 252 11.17 15.04 -5.89
C GLU A 252 9.81 14.38 -6.10
N ALA A 253 8.99 14.38 -5.06
CA ALA A 253 7.66 13.77 -5.07
C ALA A 253 6.59 14.79 -4.65
N TYR A 254 5.32 14.39 -4.68
CA TYR A 254 4.21 15.20 -4.19
C TYR A 254 3.23 14.33 -3.39
N PHE A 255 3.01 14.68 -2.13
CA PHE A 255 1.97 14.08 -1.28
C PHE A 255 1.11 15.20 -0.67
N PRO A 256 -0.24 15.09 -0.63
CA PRO A 256 -1.10 16.18 -0.14
C PRO A 256 -0.89 16.61 1.34
N PHE A 257 -0.08 15.87 2.10
CA PHE A 257 0.14 16.04 3.54
C PHE A 257 1.62 16.27 3.92
N THR A 258 2.54 16.39 2.96
CA THR A 258 3.92 16.83 3.22
C THR A 258 4.41 17.86 2.20
N SER A 259 5.33 18.76 2.59
CA SER A 259 6.03 19.68 1.70
C SER A 259 7.25 20.31 2.44
N PRO A 260 8.49 20.17 1.93
CA PRO A 260 8.88 19.41 0.74
C PRO A 260 8.67 17.88 0.91
N SER A 261 8.44 17.20 -0.21
CA SER A 261 8.17 15.76 -0.32
C SER A 261 9.21 15.03 -1.17
N PHE A 262 9.55 13.80 -0.79
CA PHE A 262 10.54 12.99 -1.51
C PHE A 262 10.19 11.50 -1.53
N GLU A 263 10.53 10.85 -2.63
CA GLU A 263 10.65 9.40 -2.73
C GLU A 263 12.12 8.97 -2.67
N VAL A 264 12.37 7.74 -2.21
CA VAL A 264 13.73 7.19 -2.12
C VAL A 264 13.83 5.88 -2.89
N GLU A 265 14.83 5.79 -3.76
CA GLU A 265 15.17 4.57 -4.47
C GLU A 265 16.52 3.98 -4.06
N VAL A 266 16.59 2.65 -4.03
CA VAL A 266 17.82 1.89 -3.77
C VAL A 266 18.22 1.10 -5.02
N PHE A 267 19.51 1.11 -5.37
CA PHE A 267 20.02 0.31 -6.49
C PHE A 267 20.31 -1.13 -6.04
N PHE A 268 19.44 -2.06 -6.43
CA PHE A 268 19.51 -3.47 -6.08
C PHE A 268 19.18 -4.36 -7.29
N GLY A 269 19.90 -5.49 -7.43
CA GLY A 269 19.67 -6.44 -8.53
C GLY A 269 19.85 -5.85 -9.94
N GLY A 270 20.64 -4.78 -10.08
CA GLY A 270 20.87 -4.10 -11.36
C GLY A 270 19.83 -3.04 -11.75
N LYS A 271 18.80 -2.83 -10.92
CA LYS A 271 17.74 -1.81 -11.13
C LYS A 271 17.65 -0.85 -9.95
N TRP A 272 17.07 0.31 -10.18
CA TRP A 272 16.56 1.16 -9.11
C TRP A 272 15.19 0.65 -8.63
N LEU A 273 14.90 0.85 -7.35
CA LEU A 273 13.66 0.43 -6.69
C LEU A 273 13.27 1.48 -5.66
N GLU A 274 12.19 2.22 -5.93
CA GLU A 274 11.44 3.03 -4.97
C GLU A 274 10.96 2.15 -3.79
N ILE A 275 11.23 2.59 -2.55
CA ILE A 275 10.97 1.82 -1.34
C ILE A 275 10.08 2.54 -0.30
N LEU A 276 9.99 3.87 -0.37
CA LEU A 276 9.23 4.71 0.55
C LEU A 276 8.96 6.10 -0.05
N GLY A 277 7.85 6.70 0.38
CA GLY A 277 7.56 8.14 0.27
C GLY A 277 7.75 8.84 1.61
N SER A 278 8.05 10.13 1.59
CA SER A 278 8.40 10.92 2.80
C SER A 278 8.27 12.42 2.59
N GLY A 279 8.34 13.20 3.67
CA GLY A 279 8.48 14.67 3.59
C GLY A 279 8.37 15.38 4.94
N VAL A 280 8.47 16.72 4.91
CA VAL A 280 8.17 17.58 6.06
C VAL A 280 6.66 17.70 6.20
N VAL A 281 6.11 17.37 7.38
CA VAL A 281 4.65 17.29 7.63
C VAL A 281 3.99 18.65 7.38
N LEU A 282 2.82 18.67 6.72
CA LEU A 282 2.05 19.91 6.58
C LEU A 282 1.63 20.44 7.96
N GLN A 283 1.84 21.74 8.18
CA GLN A 283 1.43 22.41 9.41
C GLN A 283 -0.06 22.18 9.71
N SER A 284 -0.91 22.18 8.67
CA SER A 284 -2.34 21.91 8.79
C SER A 284 -2.67 20.51 9.31
N THR A 285 -1.79 19.50 9.13
CA THR A 285 -1.94 18.17 9.73
C THR A 285 -1.66 18.20 11.24
N LEU A 286 -0.61 18.93 11.65
CA LEU A 286 -0.28 19.13 13.07
C LEU A 286 -1.37 19.97 13.78
N ASP A 287 -1.86 21.03 13.12
CA ASP A 287 -2.93 21.89 13.65
C ASP A 287 -4.24 21.10 13.83
N LYS A 288 -4.61 20.21 12.90
CA LYS A 288 -5.74 19.27 13.04
C LYS A 288 -5.55 18.32 14.23
N ALA A 289 -4.32 17.91 14.52
CA ALA A 289 -3.96 17.13 15.71
C ALA A 289 -3.85 17.98 17.01
N GLY A 290 -4.12 19.28 16.93
CA GLY A 290 -3.95 20.25 18.02
C GLY A 290 -2.50 20.34 18.51
N VAL A 291 -1.52 20.06 17.66
CA VAL A 291 -0.09 20.14 17.94
C VAL A 291 0.43 21.47 17.41
N GLN A 292 0.86 22.35 18.31
CA GLN A 292 1.33 23.70 17.99
C GLN A 292 2.79 23.89 18.41
N GLY A 293 3.50 24.79 17.74
CA GLY A 293 4.92 25.07 18.05
C GLY A 293 5.89 23.95 17.70
N LYS A 294 5.45 22.95 16.93
CA LYS A 294 6.26 21.84 16.42
C LYS A 294 6.44 21.95 14.90
N ILE A 295 7.56 21.45 14.42
CA ILE A 295 7.84 21.12 13.01
C ILE A 295 8.39 19.70 12.96
N GLY A 296 8.20 18.95 11.87
CA GLY A 296 8.67 17.57 11.82
C GLY A 296 8.54 16.92 10.46
N TRP A 297 8.99 15.67 10.38
CA TRP A 297 8.95 14.85 9.18
C TRP A 297 8.16 13.56 9.39
N ALA A 298 7.66 13.00 8.29
CA ALA A 298 7.02 11.70 8.22
C ALA A 298 7.53 10.89 7.02
N PHE A 299 7.43 9.57 7.10
CA PHE A 299 7.65 8.64 6.00
C PHE A 299 6.66 7.48 6.05
N GLY A 300 6.33 6.91 4.89
CA GLY A 300 5.59 5.67 4.74
C GLY A 300 6.33 4.71 3.81
N LEU A 301 6.72 3.53 4.33
CA LEU A 301 7.44 2.50 3.58
C LEU A 301 6.59 1.25 3.35
N GLY A 302 6.80 0.57 2.21
CA GLY A 302 6.11 -0.68 1.86
C GLY A 302 6.88 -1.91 2.34
N LEU A 303 6.34 -2.65 3.33
CA LEU A 303 7.05 -3.77 3.94
C LEU A 303 7.23 -4.94 2.97
N GLU A 304 6.22 -5.30 2.18
CA GLU A 304 6.32 -6.36 1.17
C GLU A 304 7.39 -6.04 0.14
N ARG A 305 7.43 -4.81 -0.39
CA ARG A 305 8.40 -4.42 -1.43
C ARG A 305 9.84 -4.52 -0.89
N ILE A 306 10.10 -4.03 0.32
CA ILE A 306 11.41 -4.15 0.96
C ILE A 306 11.72 -5.62 1.31
N ALA A 307 10.76 -6.40 1.80
CA ALA A 307 10.96 -7.80 2.16
C ALA A 307 11.21 -8.70 0.93
N MET A 308 10.55 -8.44 -0.21
CA MET A 308 10.82 -9.14 -1.48
C MET A 308 12.27 -8.96 -1.92
N ILE A 309 12.85 -7.77 -1.70
CA ILE A 309 14.26 -7.49 -2.00
C ILE A 309 15.19 -8.18 -0.99
N LEU A 310 14.98 -7.95 0.32
CA LEU A 310 15.89 -8.41 1.37
C LEU A 310 15.90 -9.93 1.55
N PHE A 311 14.74 -10.57 1.45
CA PHE A 311 14.58 -12.02 1.59
C PHE A 311 14.60 -12.74 0.22
N SER A 312 14.79 -12.05 -0.90
CA SER A 312 14.70 -12.62 -2.26
C SER A 312 13.38 -13.37 -2.55
N ILE A 313 12.26 -12.87 -2.02
CA ILE A 313 10.93 -13.45 -2.25
C ILE A 313 10.40 -12.93 -3.60
N PRO A 314 10.17 -13.80 -4.60
CA PRO A 314 9.94 -13.38 -5.99
C PRO A 314 8.49 -12.95 -6.29
N ASP A 315 7.57 -13.09 -5.33
CA ASP A 315 6.13 -13.03 -5.56
C ASP A 315 5.40 -12.64 -4.27
N ILE A 316 4.61 -11.57 -4.30
CA ILE A 316 3.92 -11.01 -3.13
C ILE A 316 2.92 -11.99 -2.50
N ARG A 317 2.35 -12.92 -3.28
CA ARG A 317 1.37 -13.90 -2.80
C ARG A 317 2.00 -14.88 -1.79
N LEU A 318 3.32 -15.06 -1.83
CA LEU A 318 4.04 -15.96 -0.91
C LEU A 318 3.91 -15.52 0.55
N PHE A 319 3.81 -14.22 0.86
CA PHE A 319 3.57 -13.75 2.23
C PHE A 319 2.23 -14.24 2.81
N TRP A 320 1.25 -14.58 1.96
CA TRP A 320 -0.05 -15.10 2.38
C TRP A 320 -0.09 -16.63 2.43
N SER A 321 0.97 -17.30 1.96
CA SER A 321 1.07 -18.76 1.89
C SER A 321 1.07 -19.42 3.26
N GLN A 322 0.25 -20.46 3.42
CA GLN A 322 0.25 -21.35 4.58
C GLN A 322 1.10 -22.62 4.35
N ASP A 323 1.99 -22.58 3.35
CA ASP A 323 2.89 -23.69 3.04
C ASP A 323 4.11 -23.68 3.98
N GLU A 324 4.27 -24.74 4.77
CA GLU A 324 5.43 -24.94 5.66
C GLU A 324 6.78 -24.81 4.92
N ARG A 325 6.84 -25.11 3.61
CA ARG A 325 8.04 -24.95 2.78
C ARG A 325 8.41 -23.48 2.54
N PHE A 326 7.48 -22.54 2.77
CA PHE A 326 7.74 -21.11 2.86
C PHE A 326 8.02 -20.72 4.33
N LEU A 327 7.08 -21.02 5.22
CA LEU A 327 7.09 -20.53 6.61
C LEU A 327 8.33 -20.96 7.41
N SER A 328 8.77 -22.21 7.24
CA SER A 328 9.93 -22.77 7.98
C SER A 328 11.31 -22.20 7.56
N GLN A 329 11.37 -21.32 6.55
CA GLN A 329 12.63 -20.73 6.09
C GLN A 329 13.07 -19.50 6.90
N PHE A 330 12.17 -18.90 7.68
CA PHE A 330 12.39 -17.59 8.29
C PHE A 330 12.52 -17.67 9.82
N ASN A 331 13.39 -16.84 10.39
CA ASN A 331 13.70 -16.84 11.82
C ASN A 331 13.76 -15.41 12.36
N CYS A 332 13.22 -15.20 13.56
CA CYS A 332 13.13 -13.89 14.22
C CYS A 332 14.47 -13.14 14.20
N GLY A 333 14.47 -11.90 13.70
CA GLY A 333 15.64 -11.03 13.63
C GLY A 333 16.67 -11.33 12.53
N ILE A 334 16.48 -12.38 11.72
CA ILE A 334 17.45 -12.81 10.70
C ILE A 334 16.87 -12.66 9.29
N ILE A 335 17.42 -11.72 8.51
CA ILE A 335 17.17 -11.64 7.06
C ILE A 335 17.75 -12.91 6.42
N THR A 336 16.89 -13.70 5.78
CA THR A 336 17.25 -15.00 5.23
C THR A 336 16.86 -15.07 3.76
N THR A 337 17.81 -15.43 2.88
CA THR A 337 17.52 -15.63 1.45
C THR A 337 16.57 -16.81 1.27
N PHE A 338 15.35 -16.52 0.81
CA PHE A 338 14.34 -17.51 0.44
C PHE A 338 14.88 -18.45 -0.65
N LYS A 339 14.61 -19.74 -0.48
CA LYS A 339 14.93 -20.82 -1.41
C LYS A 339 13.62 -21.27 -2.06
N PRO A 340 13.41 -20.98 -3.36
CA PRO A 340 12.21 -21.45 -4.07
C PRO A 340 12.08 -22.98 -4.02
N TYR A 341 10.91 -23.45 -3.63
CA TYR A 341 10.49 -24.84 -3.76
C TYR A 341 9.77 -25.06 -5.09
N SER A 342 9.61 -26.34 -5.50
CA SER A 342 9.05 -26.70 -6.80
C SER A 342 7.66 -26.09 -7.04
N LYS A 343 7.57 -25.15 -7.99
CA LYS A 343 6.30 -24.67 -8.57
C LYS A 343 5.72 -25.75 -9.51
N PHE A 344 4.40 -25.79 -9.62
CA PHE A 344 3.73 -26.44 -10.75
C PHE A 344 3.87 -25.58 -12.02
N PRO A 345 3.81 -26.14 -13.23
CA PRO A 345 3.80 -25.37 -14.46
C PRO A 345 2.60 -24.41 -14.52
N ALA A 346 2.84 -23.17 -14.95
CA ALA A 346 1.78 -22.19 -15.15
C ALA A 346 0.79 -22.65 -16.25
N CYS A 347 -0.50 -22.35 -16.07
CA CYS A 347 -1.55 -22.70 -17.02
C CYS A 347 -2.32 -21.46 -17.46
N PHE A 348 -2.01 -20.96 -18.66
CA PHE A 348 -2.66 -19.79 -19.24
C PHE A 348 -4.11 -20.09 -19.65
N LYS A 349 -5.00 -19.12 -19.43
CA LYS A 349 -6.44 -19.17 -19.76
C LYS A 349 -6.91 -17.80 -20.21
N ASP A 350 -7.44 -17.72 -21.42
CA ASP A 350 -8.11 -16.52 -21.91
C ASP A 350 -9.59 -16.53 -21.46
N ILE A 351 -10.10 -15.40 -20.96
CA ILE A 351 -11.49 -15.24 -20.52
C ILE A 351 -12.08 -14.02 -21.22
N SER A 352 -13.24 -14.20 -21.84
CA SER A 352 -13.85 -13.19 -22.72
C SER A 352 -15.35 -13.11 -22.54
N PHE A 353 -15.86 -11.92 -22.21
CA PHE A 353 -17.26 -11.67 -21.89
C PHE A 353 -17.74 -10.34 -22.48
N TRP A 354 -18.96 -9.92 -22.10
CA TRP A 354 -19.68 -8.80 -22.70
C TRP A 354 -20.21 -7.89 -21.61
N THR A 355 -19.67 -6.67 -21.55
CA THR A 355 -20.23 -5.59 -20.73
C THR A 355 -21.58 -5.17 -21.31
N ALA A 356 -22.56 -4.94 -20.44
CA ALA A 356 -23.86 -4.42 -20.84
C ALA A 356 -23.74 -2.94 -21.26
N GLN A 357 -24.55 -2.49 -22.22
CA GLN A 357 -24.53 -1.09 -22.68
C GLN A 357 -25.20 -0.13 -21.68
N ASP A 358 -26.21 -0.60 -20.93
CA ASP A 358 -27.04 0.22 -20.04
C ASP A 358 -26.68 0.07 -18.55
N ALA A 359 -25.52 -0.53 -18.25
CA ALA A 359 -25.02 -0.71 -16.89
C ALA A 359 -23.84 0.24 -16.60
N THR A 360 -23.51 0.41 -15.31
CA THR A 360 -22.26 1.05 -14.89
C THR A 360 -21.08 0.41 -15.62
N PRO A 361 -20.16 1.19 -16.23
CA PRO A 361 -18.99 0.64 -16.90
C PRO A 361 -18.17 -0.21 -15.94
N LEU A 362 -17.92 -1.48 -16.31
CA LEU A 362 -17.09 -2.39 -15.53
C LEU A 362 -15.65 -1.86 -15.47
N HIS A 363 -15.13 -1.64 -14.27
CA HIS A 363 -13.72 -1.33 -14.06
C HIS A 363 -12.90 -2.61 -14.07
N ASP A 364 -11.65 -2.55 -14.52
CA ASP A 364 -10.85 -3.76 -14.66
C ASP A 364 -10.52 -4.37 -13.25
N ASN A 365 -10.49 -3.54 -12.19
CA ASN A 365 -10.44 -4.00 -10.78
C ASN A 365 -11.70 -4.77 -10.32
N ASP A 366 -12.88 -4.52 -10.90
CA ASP A 366 -14.09 -5.30 -10.58
C ASP A 366 -13.96 -6.74 -11.07
N PHE A 367 -13.25 -6.95 -12.19
CA PHE A 367 -12.90 -8.28 -12.65
C PHE A 367 -11.80 -8.91 -11.79
N CYS A 368 -10.77 -8.15 -11.41
CA CYS A 368 -9.72 -8.63 -10.49
C CYS A 368 -10.29 -9.12 -9.16
N ASP A 369 -11.25 -8.42 -8.58
CA ASP A 369 -11.86 -8.81 -7.30
C ASP A 369 -12.75 -10.07 -7.43
N VAL A 370 -13.44 -10.26 -8.56
CA VAL A 370 -14.11 -11.53 -8.89
C VAL A 370 -13.09 -12.67 -9.05
N VAL A 371 -11.94 -12.43 -9.67
CA VAL A 371 -10.86 -13.43 -9.79
C VAL A 371 -10.29 -13.79 -8.41
N ARG A 372 -10.09 -12.81 -7.53
CA ARG A 372 -9.64 -13.01 -6.13
C ARG A 372 -10.64 -13.83 -5.32
N ASP A 373 -11.93 -13.55 -5.44
CA ASP A 373 -13.00 -14.29 -4.74
C ASP A 373 -13.15 -15.74 -5.22
N VAL A 374 -12.99 -16.00 -6.52
CA VAL A 374 -13.26 -17.31 -7.13
C VAL A 374 -12.04 -18.23 -7.15
N ALA A 375 -10.85 -17.70 -7.41
CA ALA A 375 -9.62 -18.47 -7.58
C ALA A 375 -8.53 -18.15 -6.55
N GLY A 376 -8.59 -16.98 -5.91
CA GLY A 376 -7.63 -16.56 -4.88
C GLY A 376 -6.18 -16.65 -5.34
N ASP A 377 -5.33 -17.15 -4.44
CA ASP A 377 -3.87 -17.20 -4.62
C ASP A 377 -3.41 -18.21 -5.72
N LEU A 378 -4.33 -18.92 -6.39
CA LEU A 378 -4.02 -19.79 -7.54
C LEU A 378 -3.65 -19.01 -8.81
N VAL A 379 -4.07 -17.75 -8.93
CA VAL A 379 -3.78 -16.89 -10.09
C VAL A 379 -2.49 -16.11 -9.84
N GLU A 380 -1.54 -16.18 -10.79
CA GLU A 380 -0.27 -15.44 -10.70
C GLU A 380 -0.32 -14.06 -11.38
N ASP A 381 -1.22 -13.89 -12.34
CA ASP A 381 -1.22 -12.77 -13.29
C ASP A 381 -2.60 -12.61 -13.96
N VAL A 382 -3.09 -11.38 -14.14
CA VAL A 382 -4.26 -11.07 -14.97
C VAL A 382 -3.96 -9.85 -15.84
N LYS A 383 -4.10 -9.99 -17.17
CA LYS A 383 -3.82 -8.91 -18.13
C LYS A 383 -4.96 -8.72 -19.14
N LEU A 384 -5.36 -7.47 -19.34
CA LEU A 384 -6.32 -7.09 -20.38
C LEU A 384 -5.65 -7.13 -21.77
N VAL A 385 -5.75 -8.28 -22.45
CA VAL A 385 -5.14 -8.47 -23.78
C VAL A 385 -5.81 -7.62 -24.87
N LYS A 386 -7.14 -7.44 -24.81
CA LYS A 386 -7.90 -6.72 -25.85
C LYS A 386 -9.26 -6.21 -25.37
N LYS A 387 -9.51 -4.90 -25.56
CA LYS A 387 -10.82 -4.24 -25.45
C LYS A 387 -11.25 -3.80 -26.86
N THR A 388 -12.51 -3.96 -27.25
CA THR A 388 -12.97 -3.60 -28.61
C THR A 388 -14.46 -3.23 -28.59
N ALA A 389 -14.77 -1.99 -28.95
CA ALA A 389 -16.14 -1.57 -29.16
C ALA A 389 -16.68 -2.19 -30.46
N ILE A 390 -17.83 -2.86 -30.39
CA ILE A 390 -18.58 -3.29 -31.58
C ILE A 390 -19.90 -2.52 -31.61
N VAL A 391 -20.00 -1.58 -32.55
CA VAL A 391 -21.29 -1.05 -32.98
C VAL A 391 -21.97 -2.15 -33.80
N PRO A 392 -23.22 -2.56 -33.49
CA PRO A 392 -23.92 -3.55 -34.28
C PRO A 392 -24.16 -3.05 -35.72
N SER A 393 -23.68 -3.79 -36.72
CA SER A 393 -24.15 -3.61 -38.09
C SER A 393 -25.62 -4.02 -38.18
N SER A 394 -26.44 -3.20 -38.83
CA SER A 394 -27.91 -3.33 -38.85
C SER A 394 -28.42 -4.42 -39.81
N SER A 395 -27.79 -5.60 -39.82
CA SER A 395 -28.03 -6.66 -40.81
C SER A 395 -27.98 -8.10 -40.28
N GLU A 396 -27.44 -8.37 -39.08
CA GLU A 396 -27.25 -9.74 -38.58
C GLU A 396 -28.00 -10.03 -37.27
N VAL A 397 -29.34 -10.00 -37.35
CA VAL A 397 -30.22 -10.70 -36.38
C VAL A 397 -30.82 -11.93 -37.06
N THR A 398 -29.97 -12.91 -37.36
CA THR A 398 -30.36 -14.20 -37.94
C THR A 398 -30.19 -15.32 -36.90
N ASN A 399 -31.32 -15.85 -36.44
CA ASN A 399 -31.37 -16.97 -35.49
C ASN A 399 -30.51 -18.15 -35.97
N THR A 400 -29.48 -18.49 -35.21
CA THR A 400 -28.73 -19.74 -35.35
C THR A 400 -28.55 -20.41 -33.98
N ARG A 401 -28.76 -21.73 -33.96
CA ARG A 401 -28.61 -22.62 -32.79
C ARG A 401 -27.15 -23.11 -32.66
N ALA A 402 -26.93 -23.91 -31.62
CA ALA A 402 -25.80 -24.82 -31.41
C ALA A 402 -24.48 -24.17 -30.93
N ASP A 403 -23.76 -24.76 -29.97
CA ASP A 403 -24.09 -25.90 -29.07
C ASP A 403 -23.37 -25.69 -27.71
#